data_AF-A0A3E0W623-F1
#
_entry.id   AF-A0A3E0W623-F1
#
_cell.length_a   1.000
_cell.length_b   1.000
_cell.length_c   1.000
_cell.angle_alpha   90.00
_cell.angle_beta   90.00
_cell.angle_gamma   90.00
#
_symmetry.space_group_name_H-M   'P 1'
#
loop_
_entity.id
_entity.type
_entity.pdbx_description
1 polymer ?
#
loop_
_entity_poly.entity_id
_entity_poly.type
_entity_poly.pdbx_seq_one_letter_code
_entity_poly.pdbx_strand_id
1 'polypeptide(L)'
;MQVSHAARAAVASFDDPNLVSAAGLLPVMRLAEKAGLRSLADTWLSVPTDKGANAGLKVASIVAGMVAGADSIDDMALLRHGGMGKIFTACYAPSTLGSFLRSFT
;
A
#
# COMPACT_ATOMS: atom_id res chain seq x y z
N MET A 1 6.73 -0.27 34.61
CA MET A 1 6.19 -1.49 34.00
C MET A 1 5.44 -1.07 32.75
N GLN A 2 6.08 -1.16 31.57
CA GLN A 2 5.47 -0.76 30.31
C GLN A 2 4.71 -1.98 29.77
N VAL A 3 3.40 -1.83 29.53
CA VAL A 3 2.58 -2.89 28.95
C VAL A 3 2.93 -3.03 27.47
N SER A 4 3.44 -4.19 27.08
CA SER A 4 3.89 -4.55 25.72
C SER A 4 2.76 -5.08 24.81
N HIS A 5 1.51 -4.92 25.22
CA HIS A 5 0.36 -5.23 24.37
C HIS A 5 0.01 -4.01 23.52
N ALA A 6 0.50 -3.99 22.27
CA ALA A 6 -0.19 -3.24 21.24
C ALA A 6 -1.66 -3.71 21.22
N ALA A 7 -2.61 -2.78 21.20
CA ALA A 7 -4.01 -3.13 21.04
C ALA A 7 -4.13 -4.11 19.86
N ARG A 8 -4.73 -5.27 20.09
CA ARG A 8 -4.84 -6.34 19.10
C ARG A 8 -5.37 -5.73 17.80
N ALA A 9 -4.57 -5.77 16.74
CA ALA A 9 -4.98 -5.30 15.43
C ALA A 9 -6.31 -5.98 15.08
N ALA A 10 -7.37 -5.19 14.98
CA ALA A 10 -8.67 -5.67 14.57
C ALA A 10 -8.67 -5.79 13.05
N VAL A 11 -8.96 -6.98 12.53
CA VAL A 11 -9.06 -7.23 11.09
C VAL A 11 -10.54 -7.27 10.72
N ALA A 12 -10.95 -6.46 9.76
CA ALA A 12 -12.28 -6.54 9.19
C ALA A 12 -12.38 -7.74 8.23
N SER A 13 -13.29 -8.67 8.52
CA SER A 13 -13.72 -9.71 7.58
C SER A 13 -15.16 -9.45 7.17
N PHE A 14 -15.44 -9.54 5.87
CA PHE A 14 -16.79 -9.40 5.33
C PHE A 14 -17.33 -10.78 4.96
N ASP A 15 -18.56 -11.06 5.37
CA ASP A 15 -19.34 -12.25 5.03
C ASP A 15 -20.06 -12.12 3.68
N ASP A 16 -20.44 -10.90 3.30
CA ASP A 16 -20.99 -10.60 1.97
C ASP A 16 -19.87 -10.59 0.89
N PRO A 17 -20.02 -11.38 -0.19
CA PRO A 17 -19.02 -11.46 -1.26
C PRO A 17 -18.88 -10.18 -2.10
N ASN A 18 -19.76 -9.19 -1.96
CA ASN A 18 -19.69 -7.92 -2.69
C ASN A 18 -19.04 -6.80 -1.87
N LEU A 19 -18.77 -7.01 -0.58
CA LEU A 19 -18.15 -6.00 0.27
C LEU A 19 -16.63 -5.96 0.13
N VAL A 20 -16.10 -4.73 0.14
CA VAL A 20 -14.67 -4.40 0.08
C VAL A 20 -14.41 -3.22 1.02
N SER A 21 -13.35 -3.30 1.83
CA SER A 21 -13.02 -2.34 2.90
C SER A 21 -12.87 -0.90 2.38
N ALA A 22 -11.89 -0.65 1.51
CA ALA A 22 -11.61 0.67 0.95
C ALA A 22 -12.05 0.75 -0.52
N ALA A 23 -13.31 0.46 -0.82
CA ALA A 23 -13.83 0.47 -2.19
C ALA A 23 -13.62 1.82 -2.92
N GLY A 24 -13.68 2.93 -2.16
CA GLY A 24 -13.40 4.29 -2.66
C GLY A 24 -11.95 4.51 -3.12
N LEU A 25 -11.02 3.62 -2.78
CA LEU A 25 -9.62 3.71 -3.22
C LEU A 25 -9.49 3.45 -4.73
N LEU A 26 -10.36 2.63 -5.32
CA LEU A 26 -10.30 2.29 -6.74
C LEU A 26 -10.38 3.53 -7.66
N PRO A 27 -11.39 4.42 -7.55
CA PRO A 27 -11.44 5.62 -8.39
C PRO A 27 -10.26 6.57 -8.14
N VAL A 28 -9.74 6.65 -6.91
CA VAL A 28 -8.56 7.48 -6.60
C VAL A 28 -7.31 6.93 -7.30
N MET A 29 -7.10 5.60 -7.25
CA MET A 29 -5.95 5.00 -7.92
C MET A 29 -6.07 5.04 -9.45
N ARG A 30 -7.29 5.02 -10.00
CA ARG A 30 -7.52 5.30 -11.42
C ARG A 30 -7.18 6.74 -11.81
N LEU A 31 -7.46 7.71 -10.94
CA LEU A 31 -7.03 9.09 -11.15
C LEU A 31 -5.50 9.21 -11.08
N ALA A 32 -4.86 8.58 -10.10
CA ALA A 32 -3.41 8.56 -9.96
C ALA A 32 -2.71 7.93 -11.17
N GLU A 33 -3.26 6.84 -11.70
CA GLU A 33 -2.82 6.21 -12.94
C GLU A 33 -2.90 7.19 -14.12
N LYS A 34 -4.06 7.85 -14.31
CA LYS A 34 -4.25 8.84 -15.38
C LYS A 34 -3.34 10.06 -15.23
N ALA A 35 -3.05 10.48 -14.00
CA ALA A 35 -2.13 11.56 -13.69
C ALA A 35 -0.65 11.15 -13.88
N GLY A 36 -0.37 9.88 -14.18
CA GLY A 36 0.97 9.39 -14.46
C GLY A 36 1.81 9.11 -13.22
N LEU A 37 1.21 8.97 -12.02
CA LEU A 37 1.96 8.77 -10.77
C LEU A 37 2.98 7.64 -10.88
N ARG A 38 2.53 6.47 -11.35
CA ARG A 38 3.39 5.30 -11.54
C ARG A 38 4.47 5.57 -12.57
N SER A 39 4.10 6.01 -13.77
CA SER A 39 5.03 6.16 -14.89
C SER A 39 6.09 7.24 -14.62
N LEU A 40 5.71 8.33 -13.97
CA LEU A 40 6.64 9.39 -13.56
C LEU A 40 7.61 8.88 -12.50
N ALA A 41 7.12 8.15 -11.49
CA ALA A 41 8.00 7.54 -10.50
C ALA A 41 8.96 6.50 -11.13
N ASP A 42 8.49 5.65 -12.06
CA ASP A 42 9.36 4.72 -12.80
C ASP A 42 10.41 5.47 -13.65
N THR A 43 10.11 6.68 -14.13
CA THR A 43 11.02 7.48 -14.97
C THR A 43 12.08 8.21 -14.16
N TRP A 44 11.69 8.82 -13.04
CA TRP A 44 12.52 9.79 -12.33
C TRP A 44 13.15 9.25 -11.04
N LEU A 45 12.64 8.15 -10.50
CA LEU A 45 13.11 7.60 -9.24
C LEU A 45 13.99 6.37 -9.48
N SER A 46 15.29 6.53 -9.24
CA SER A 46 16.25 5.43 -9.26
C SER A 46 16.90 5.26 -7.90
N VAL A 47 16.97 4.01 -7.44
CA VAL A 47 17.74 3.62 -6.26
C VAL A 47 18.74 2.57 -6.72
N PRO A 48 20.06 2.74 -6.46
CA PRO A 48 21.11 1.87 -6.98
C PRO A 48 21.24 0.55 -6.19
N THR A 49 20.11 -0.13 -5.96
CA THR A 49 20.00 -1.43 -5.30
C THR A 49 18.83 -2.22 -5.89
N ASP A 50 18.71 -3.51 -5.55
CA ASP A 50 17.52 -4.31 -5.85
C ASP A 50 16.23 -3.70 -5.28
N LYS A 51 16.34 -2.88 -4.23
CA LYS A 51 15.22 -2.17 -3.63
C LYS A 51 14.64 -1.09 -4.55
N GLY A 52 15.38 -0.63 -5.55
CA GLY A 52 14.88 0.30 -6.58
C GLY A 52 13.97 -0.31 -7.63
N ALA A 53 13.93 -1.64 -7.75
CA ALA A 53 13.10 -2.30 -8.77
C ALA A 53 11.61 -1.95 -8.60
N ASN A 54 10.91 -1.68 -9.70
CA ASN A 54 9.48 -1.33 -9.71
C ASN A 54 9.14 -0.13 -8.81
N ALA A 55 9.95 0.94 -8.86
CA ALA A 55 9.80 2.12 -8.02
C ALA A 55 8.40 2.73 -8.11
N GLY A 56 7.83 2.85 -9.31
CA GLY A 56 6.50 3.42 -9.51
C GLY A 56 5.37 2.61 -8.88
N LEU A 57 5.45 1.28 -8.89
CA LEU A 57 4.46 0.44 -8.21
C LEU A 57 4.59 0.54 -6.68
N LYS A 58 5.80 0.69 -6.16
CA LYS A 58 6.04 0.90 -4.72
C LYS A 58 5.52 2.26 -4.26
N VAL A 59 5.81 3.33 -5.02
CA VAL A 59 5.28 4.67 -4.78
C VAL A 59 3.75 4.68 -4.84
N ALA A 60 3.16 4.09 -5.88
CA ALA A 60 1.70 3.99 -5.99
C ALA A 60 1.08 3.21 -4.82
N SER A 61 1.74 2.14 -4.35
CA SER A 61 1.29 1.38 -3.18
C SER A 61 1.32 2.23 -1.90
N ILE A 62 2.39 2.99 -1.67
CA ILE A 62 2.50 3.88 -0.50
C ILE A 62 1.41 4.95 -0.52
N VAL A 63 1.22 5.63 -1.66
CA VAL A 63 0.14 6.61 -1.83
C VAL A 63 -1.23 5.98 -1.59
N ALA A 64 -1.47 4.78 -2.12
CA ALA A 64 -2.71 4.06 -1.90
C ALA A 64 -2.97 3.77 -0.41
N GLY A 65 -1.94 3.35 0.33
CA GLY A 65 -2.01 3.14 1.76
C GLY A 65 -2.36 4.43 2.51
N MET A 66 -1.64 5.52 2.23
CA MET A 66 -1.88 6.82 2.87
C MET A 66 -3.30 7.34 2.63
N VAL A 67 -3.81 7.22 1.40
CA VAL A 67 -5.20 7.60 1.06
C VAL A 67 -6.21 6.76 1.84
N ALA A 68 -5.92 5.48 2.05
CA ALA A 68 -6.78 4.57 2.80
C ALA A 68 -6.55 4.63 4.32
N GLY A 69 -5.72 5.55 4.80
CA GLY A 69 -5.51 5.84 6.23
C GLY A 69 -4.32 5.14 6.88
N ALA A 70 -3.40 4.54 6.12
CA ALA A 70 -2.14 4.03 6.68
C ALA A 70 -1.27 5.21 7.15
N ASP A 71 -0.89 5.22 8.42
CA ASP A 71 0.07 6.18 8.98
C ASP A 71 1.45 5.53 9.24
N SER A 72 1.51 4.20 9.27
CA SER A 72 2.72 3.42 9.43
C SER A 72 2.88 2.38 8.32
N ILE A 73 4.09 1.80 8.23
CA ILE A 73 4.35 0.72 7.26
C ILE A 73 3.60 -0.55 7.61
N ASP A 74 3.35 -0.81 8.90
CA ASP A 74 2.60 -1.98 9.34
C ASP A 74 1.13 -1.90 8.90
N ASP A 75 0.58 -0.69 8.79
CA ASP A 75 -0.79 -0.47 8.30
C ASP A 75 -0.96 -0.77 6.82
N MET A 76 0.12 -0.85 6.03
CA MET A 76 0.06 -1.21 4.61
C MET A 76 -0.59 -2.57 4.36
N ALA A 77 -0.71 -3.42 5.38
CA ALA A 77 -1.52 -4.63 5.35
C ALA A 77 -3.00 -4.37 5.01
N LEU A 78 -3.49 -3.13 5.17
CA LEU A 78 -4.83 -2.70 4.77
C LEU A 78 -5.15 -2.87 3.29
N LEU A 79 -4.14 -2.77 2.43
CA LEU A 79 -4.31 -3.00 1.00
C LEU A 79 -4.53 -4.48 0.67
N ARG A 80 -4.35 -5.39 1.63
CA ARG A 80 -4.32 -6.84 1.43
C ARG A 80 -5.43 -7.60 2.16
N HIS A 81 -6.28 -6.93 2.94
CA HIS A 81 -7.38 -7.56 3.67
C HIS A 81 -8.75 -7.00 3.28
N GLY A 82 -9.83 -7.50 3.86
CA GLY A 82 -11.17 -6.92 3.68
C GLY A 82 -11.66 -6.89 2.23
N GLY A 83 -11.41 -7.96 1.46
CA GLY A 83 -11.89 -8.08 0.07
C GLY A 83 -11.10 -7.29 -0.97
N MET A 84 -10.03 -6.57 -0.57
CA MET A 84 -9.23 -5.73 -1.49
C MET A 84 -8.62 -6.52 -2.66
N GLY A 85 -8.33 -7.82 -2.47
CA GLY A 85 -7.84 -8.71 -3.53
C GLY A 85 -8.80 -8.90 -4.72
N LYS A 86 -10.08 -8.52 -4.57
CA LYS A 86 -11.07 -8.55 -5.68
C LYS A 86 -10.91 -7.36 -6.62
N ILE A 87 -10.40 -6.23 -6.14
CA ILE A 87 -10.26 -4.98 -6.91
C ILE A 87 -8.80 -4.64 -7.21
N PHE A 88 -7.86 -5.14 -6.42
CA PHE A 88 -6.42 -5.03 -6.65
C PHE A 88 -5.80 -6.42 -6.74
N THR A 89 -5.25 -6.73 -7.92
CA THR A 89 -4.67 -8.05 -8.21
C THR A 89 -3.26 -8.24 -7.67
N ALA A 90 -2.58 -7.15 -7.30
CA ALA A 90 -1.25 -7.17 -6.71
C ALA A 90 -1.05 -5.98 -5.77
N CYS A 91 -0.60 -6.27 -4.54
CA CYS A 91 -0.18 -5.28 -3.56
C CYS A 91 1.14 -5.74 -2.93
N TYR A 92 2.10 -4.83 -2.79
CA TYR A 92 3.37 -5.17 -2.13
C TYR A 92 3.16 -5.47 -0.64
N ALA A 93 3.99 -6.37 -0.12
CA ALA A 93 4.06 -6.60 1.31
C ALA A 93 4.63 -5.36 2.02
N PRO A 94 4.19 -5.07 3.27
CA PRO A 94 4.76 -4.02 4.12
C PRO A 94 6.29 -4.02 4.15
N SER A 95 6.91 -5.19 4.29
CA SER A 95 8.36 -5.34 4.33
C SER A 95 9.05 -4.88 3.04
N THR A 96 8.47 -5.17 1.87
CA THR A 96 8.99 -4.71 0.57
C THR A 96 8.98 -3.19 0.46
N LEU A 97 7.90 -2.56 0.92
CA LEU A 97 7.77 -1.10 0.93
C LEU A 97 8.71 -0.46 1.95
N GLY A 98 8.82 -1.05 3.14
CA GLY A 98 9.74 -0.58 4.17
C GLY A 98 11.21 -0.66 3.75
N SER A 99 11.64 -1.74 3.08
CA SER A 99 13.01 -1.83 2.55
C SER A 99 13.27 -0.79 1.45
N PHE A 100 12.28 -0.47 0.64
CA PHE A 100 12.38 0.59 -0.36
C PHE A 100 12.52 1.97 0.29
N LEU A 101 11.69 2.30 1.27
CA LEU A 101 11.76 3.60 1.94
C LEU A 101 13.09 3.81 2.68
N ARG A 102 13.62 2.77 3.34
CA ARG A 102 14.93 2.83 4.00
C ARG A 102 16.11 2.99 3.05
N SER A 103 15.93 2.78 1.75
CA SER A 103 17.01 2.93 0.76
C SER A 103 17.26 4.38 0.34
N PHE A 104 16.45 5.33 0.81
CA PHE A 104 16.61 6.76 0.55
C PHE A 104 17.42 7.50 1.64
N THR A 105 17.79 6.80 2.71
CA THR A 105 18.58 7.31 3.84
C THR A 105 19.90 6.56 3.92
#